data_AF-A0A7C3DHT9-F1
#
_entry.id   AF-A0A7C3DHT9-F1
#
_cell.length_a   1.000
_cell.length_b   1.000
_cell.length_c   1.000
_cell.angle_alpha   90.00
_cell.angle_beta   90.00
_cell.angle_gamma   90.00
#
_symmetry.space_group_name_H-M   'P 1'
#
loop_
_entity.id
_entity.type
_entity.pdbx_description
1 polymer ?
#
loop_
_entity_poly.entity_id
_entity_poly.type
_entity_poly.pdbx_seq_one_letter_code
_entity_poly.pdbx_strand_id
1 'polypeptide(L)' 'ERIDTLLDLLSPREVQVLCLRYGLRGNETHTLKEVGQMFELSRERIRQIEKSALRKLRQPQVSGDLQYYFH' A
#
# COMPACT_ATOMS: atom_id res chain seq x y z
N GLU A 1 7.14 -4.11 12.94
CA GLU A 1 8.28 -3.49 12.22
C GLU A 1 8.41 -3.89 10.74
N ARG A 2 7.70 -4.90 10.22
CA ARG A 2 7.85 -5.35 8.81
C ARG A 2 7.20 -4.44 7.75
N ILE A 3 6.21 -3.63 8.14
CA ILE A 3 5.47 -2.78 7.19
C ILE A 3 6.34 -1.62 6.70
N ASP A 4 7.17 -1.00 7.54
CA ASP A 4 8.04 0.11 7.11
C ASP A 4 9.05 -0.33 6.05
N THR A 5 9.68 -1.50 6.21
CA THR A 5 10.62 -2.05 5.21
C THR A 5 9.93 -2.37 3.88
N LEU A 6 8.66 -2.80 3.95
CA LEU A 6 7.82 -3.03 2.78
C LEU A 6 7.41 -1.73 2.09
N LEU A 7 7.17 -0.66 2.86
CA LEU A 7 6.87 0.67 2.34
C LEU A 7 8.08 1.31 1.67
N ASP A 8 9.31 1.04 2.14
CA ASP A 8 10.54 1.55 1.50
C ASP A 8 10.75 1.03 0.06
N LEU A 9 10.14 -0.11 -0.30
CA LEU A 9 10.18 -0.66 -1.66
C LEU A 9 9.16 -0.01 -2.62
N LEU A 10 8.27 0.81 -2.08
CA LEU A 10 7.19 1.45 -2.81
C LEU A 10 7.53 2.91 -3.12
N SER A 11 6.92 3.44 -4.17
CA SER A 11 7.04 4.87 -4.44
C SER A 11 6.33 5.67 -3.34
N PRO A 12 6.76 6.91 -3.02
CA PRO A 12 6.14 7.73 -1.98
C PRO A 12 4.62 7.88 -2.14
N ARG A 13 4.14 7.91 -3.40
CA ARG A 13 2.72 7.95 -3.74
C ARG A 13 1.98 6.64 -3.46
N GLU A 14 2.62 5.50 -3.70
CA GLU A 14 2.08 4.17 -3.35
C GLU A 14 2.01 4.00 -1.83
N VAL A 15 3.05 4.44 -1.11
CA VAL A 15 3.10 4.45 0.37
C VAL A 15 1.96 5.29 0.93
N GLN A 16 1.78 6.53 0.48
CA GLN A 16 0.70 7.37 0.99
C GLN A 16 -0.69 6.78 0.71
N VAL A 17 -0.92 6.24 -0.49
CA VAL A 17 -2.18 5.56 -0.82
C VAL A 17 -2.41 4.38 0.12
N LEU A 18 -1.42 3.53 0.38
CA LEU A 18 -1.55 2.43 1.33
C LEU A 18 -1.76 2.92 2.77
N CYS A 19 -1.04 3.96 3.22
CA CYS A 19 -1.20 4.51 4.55
C CYS A 19 -2.62 5.03 4.78
N LEU A 20 -3.18 5.74 3.80
CA LEU A 20 -4.55 6.24 3.88
C LEU A 20 -5.57 5.10 3.74
N ARG A 21 -5.32 4.09 2.90
CA ARG A 21 -6.26 2.97 2.69
C ARG A 21 -6.35 2.02 3.88
N TYR A 22 -5.22 1.76 4.54
CA TYR A 22 -5.08 0.75 5.59
C TYR A 22 -4.83 1.35 6.97
N GLY A 23 -4.85 2.69 7.10
CA GLY A 23 -4.61 3.38 8.37
C GLY A 23 -3.21 3.16 8.93
N LEU A 24 -2.21 3.05 8.05
CA LEU A 24 -0.82 2.83 8.47
C LEU A 24 -0.22 4.14 8.99
N ARG A 25 0.73 4.04 9.92
CA ARG A 25 1.39 5.19 10.60
C ARG A 25 0.43 6.11 11.36
N GLY A 26 -0.70 5.59 11.84
CA GLY A 26 -1.66 6.35 12.63
C GLY A 26 -2.62 7.22 11.81
N ASN A 27 -2.67 7.04 10.48
CA ASN A 27 -3.72 7.63 9.66
C ASN A 27 -5.06 6.91 9.85
N GLU A 28 -6.15 7.63 9.61
CA GLU A 28 -7.48 7.01 9.50
C GLU A 28 -7.61 6.24 8.18
N THR A 29 -8.43 5.19 8.18
CA THR A 29 -8.72 4.42 6.96
C THR A 29 -9.66 5.20 6.06
N HIS A 30 -9.27 5.38 4.81
CA HIS A 30 -10.01 6.09 3.78
C HIS A 30 -10.45 5.15 2.67
N THR A 31 -11.61 5.44 2.09
CA THR A 31 -12.12 4.74 0.92
C THR A 31 -11.35 5.14 -0.34
N LEU A 32 -11.38 4.28 -1.38
CA LEU A 32 -10.78 4.61 -2.69
C LEU A 32 -11.31 5.94 -3.26
N LYS A 33 -12.54 6.32 -2.91
CA LYS A 33 -13.17 7.57 -3.35
C LYS A 33 -12.55 8.78 -2.64
N GLU A 34 -12.41 8.72 -1.31
CA GLU A 34 -11.81 9.80 -0.51
C GLU A 34 -10.34 9.98 -0.86
N VAL A 35 -9.59 8.88 -0.96
CA VAL A 35 -8.20 8.93 -1.43
C VAL A 35 -8.15 9.50 -2.85
N GLY A 36 -9.06 9.10 -3.73
CA GLY A 36 -9.16 9.69 -5.08
C GLY A 36 -9.35 11.20 -5.05
N GLN A 37 -10.22 11.70 -4.18
CA GLN A 37 -10.44 13.14 -4.00
C GLN A 37 -9.19 13.85 -3.46
N MET A 38 -8.49 13.27 -2.47
CA MET A 38 -7.26 13.87 -1.89
C MET A 38 -6.10 13.96 -2.89
N PHE A 39 -5.99 12.98 -3.79
CA PHE A 39 -4.92 12.95 -4.80
C PHE A 39 -5.34 13.58 -6.14
N GLU A 40 -6.56 14.10 -6.24
CA GLU A 40 -7.17 14.59 -7.50
C GLU A 40 -7.12 13.52 -8.61
N LEU A 41 -7.32 12.26 -8.22
CA LEU A 41 -7.27 11.09 -9.09
C LEU A 41 -8.63 10.39 -9.13
N SER A 42 -8.88 9.71 -10.25
CA SER A 42 -10.04 8.82 -10.34
C SER A 42 -9.90 7.63 -9.39
N ARG A 43 -11.04 7.10 -8.94
CA ARG A 43 -11.11 5.88 -8.12
C ARG A 43 -10.33 4.72 -8.75
N GLU A 44 -10.42 4.55 -10.06
CA GLU A 44 -9.72 3.48 -10.76
C GLU A 44 -8.21 3.71 -10.78
N ARG A 45 -7.75 4.97 -10.83
CA ARG A 45 -6.32 5.26 -10.72
C ARG A 45 -5.78 4.90 -9.33
N ILE A 46 -6.52 5.19 -8.26
CA ILE A 46 -6.14 4.74 -6.91
C ILE A 46 -6.09 3.21 -6.83
N ARG A 47 -7.08 2.52 -7.43
CA ARG A 47 -7.10 1.05 -7.50
C ARG A 47 -5.88 0.48 -8.24
N GLN A 48 -5.47 1.11 -9.33
CA GLN A 48 -4.25 0.72 -10.06
C GLN A 48 -2.98 0.89 -9.22
N ILE A 49 -2.87 2.00 -8.48
CA ILE A 49 -1.75 2.28 -7.58
C ILE A 49 -1.71 1.23 -6.46
N GLU A 50 -2.86 0.94 -5.82
CA GLU A 50 -2.99 -0.11 -4.80
C GLU A 50 -2.55 -1.47 -5.34
N LYS A 51 -3.02 -1.85 -6.54
CA LYS A 51 -2.65 -3.12 -7.19
C LYS A 51 -1.16 -3.18 -7.55
N SER A 52 -0.57 -2.08 -8.00
CA SER A 52 0.87 -1.97 -8.28
C SER A 52 1.68 -2.20 -7.00
N ALA A 53 1.30 -1.52 -5.92
CA ALA A 53 1.94 -1.64 -4.63
C ALA A 53 1.85 -3.07 -4.09
N LEU A 54 0.64 -3.66 -4.07
CA LEU A 54 0.43 -5.05 -3.64
C LEU A 54 1.23 -6.05 -4.50
N ARG A 55 1.40 -5.79 -5.80
CA ARG A 55 2.22 -6.63 -6.67
C ARG A 55 3.70 -6.55 -6.30
N LYS A 56 4.23 -5.37 -5.97
CA LYS A 56 5.62 -5.19 -5.50
C LYS A 56 5.83 -5.89 -4.15
N LEU A 57 4.87 -5.77 -3.24
CA LEU A 57 4.88 -6.43 -1.94
C LEU A 57 4.84 -7.97 -2.01
N ARG A 58 4.27 -8.53 -3.09
CA ARG A 58 4.18 -9.98 -3.34
C ARG A 58 5.39 -10.58 -4.06
N GLN A 59 6.42 -9.80 -4.41
CA GLN A 59 7.55 -10.33 -5.15
C GLN A 59 8.41 -11.29 -4.29
N PRO A 60 8.90 -12.41 -4.86
CA PRO A 60 9.61 -13.45 -4.11
C PRO A 60 10.94 -13.00 -3.48
N GLN A 61 11.50 -11.88 -3.94
CA GLN A 61 12.65 -11.19 -3.32
C GLN A 61 12.33 -10.76 -1.86
N VAL A 62 11.04 -10.61 -1.54
CA VAL A 62 10.45 -10.24 -0.24
C VAL A 62 9.75 -11.44 0.43
N SER A 63 9.31 -12.43 -0.35
CA SER A 63 8.55 -13.60 0.15
C SER A 63 9.36 -14.61 0.97
N GLY A 64 10.68 -14.43 1.14
CA GLY A 64 11.46 -15.22 2.11
C GLY A 64 10.99 -14.99 3.55
N ASP A 65 10.39 -13.84 3.82
CA ASP A 65 9.95 -13.42 5.15
C ASP A 65 8.46 -13.73 5.42
N LEU A 66 7.61 -13.64 4.40
CA LEU A 66 6.16 -13.76 4.58
C LEU A 66 5.65 -15.20 4.77
N GLN A 67 6.46 -16.23 4.45
CA GLN A 67 6.08 -17.62 4.71
C GLN A 67 6.05 -17.96 6.22
N TYR A 68 6.76 -17.23 7.08
CA TYR A 68 6.82 -17.56 8.51
C TYR A 68 5.60 -17.07 9.32
N TYR A 69 4.73 -16.24 8.76
CA TYR A 69 3.57 -15.68 9.48
C TYR A 69 2.24 -16.36 9.17
N PHE A 70 2.22 -17.34 8.27
CA PHE A 70 1.04 -18.13 7.92
C PHE A 70 1.12 -19.59 8.39
N HIS A 71 2.10 -19.92 9.25
CA HIS A 71 2.17 -21.23 9.89
C HIS A 71 2.01 -21.13 11.41
#